data_AF-A0A972JTX7-F1
#
_entry.id   AF-A0A972JTX7-F1
#
_cell.length_a   1.000
_cell.length_b   1.000
_cell.length_c   1.000
_cell.angle_alpha   90.00
_cell.angle_beta   90.00
_cell.angle_gamma   90.00
#
_symmetry.space_group_name_H-M   'P 1'
#
loop_
_entity.id
_entity.type
_entity.pdbx_description
1 polymer ?
#
loop_
_entity_poly.entity_id
_entity_poly.type
_entity_poly.pdbx_seq_one_letter_code
_entity_poly.pdbx_strand_id
1 'polypeptide(L)' 'MTVLTIPPIFDGHNDTLLNLYSPARGEGRSFFEHSSVGHIDLPRAREGGLGGGFFAVFVPNEGLIRDM' A
#
# COMPACT_ATOMS: atom_id res chain seq x y z
N MET A 1 -18.68 -26.61 -2.86
CA MET A 1 -18.24 -25.24 -3.17
C MET A 1 -16.74 -25.28 -3.38
N THR A 2 -16.27 -25.15 -4.61
CA THR A 2 -14.83 -24.98 -4.86
C THR A 2 -14.46 -23.57 -4.41
N VAL A 3 -13.76 -23.47 -3.29
CA VAL A 3 -13.02 -22.25 -2.95
C VAL A 3 -12.08 -21.97 -4.12
N LEU A 4 -12.36 -20.91 -4.87
CA LEU A 4 -11.40 -20.40 -5.84
C LEU A 4 -10.20 -19.93 -5.03
N THR A 5 -9.15 -20.74 -5.02
CA THR A 5 -7.86 -20.32 -4.49
C THR A 5 -7.32 -19.25 -5.44
N ILE A 6 -7.46 -17.98 -5.04
CA ILE A 6 -6.79 -16.88 -5.72
C ILE A 6 -5.28 -17.19 -5.62
N PRO A 7 -4.57 -17.33 -6.74
CA PRO A 7 -3.12 -17.51 -6.67
C PRO A 7 -2.52 -16.31 -5.96
N PRO A 8 -1.49 -16.48 -5.12
CA PRO A 8 -0.84 -15.35 -4.48
C PRO A 8 -0.33 -14.39 -5.56
N ILE A 9 -0.84 -13.16 -5.54
CA ILE A 9 -0.46 -12.12 -6.49
C ILE A 9 0.87 -11.53 -6.04
N PHE A 10 1.82 -11.47 -6.96
CA PHE A 10 3.06 -10.73 -6.76
C PHE A 10 2.98 -9.41 -7.53
N ASP A 11 2.92 -8.30 -6.82
CA ASP A 11 2.79 -6.97 -7.40
C ASP A 11 4.15 -6.40 -7.85
N GLY A 12 4.18 -5.88 -9.07
CA GLY A 12 5.41 -5.35 -9.67
C GLY A 12 5.80 -3.97 -9.14
N HIS A 13 4.85 -3.19 -8.64
CA HIS A 13 5.10 -1.82 -8.16
C HIS A 13 3.90 -1.25 -7.39
N ASN A 14 4.17 -0.74 -6.19
CA ASN A 14 3.24 0.13 -5.47
C ASN A 14 3.96 1.22 -4.65
N ASP A 15 3.22 2.29 -4.36
CA ASP A 15 3.68 3.44 -3.59
C ASP A 15 3.25 3.40 -2.11
N THR A 16 3.06 2.21 -1.52
CA THR A 16 2.58 2.09 -0.14
C THR A 16 3.49 2.81 0.85
N LEU A 17 4.82 2.73 0.67
CA LEU A 17 5.77 3.41 1.54
C LEU A 17 5.66 4.93 1.44
N LEU A 18 5.43 5.47 0.24
CA LEU A 18 5.23 6.91 0.05
C LEU A 18 3.96 7.38 0.76
N ASN A 19 2.87 6.60 0.69
CA ASN A 19 1.64 6.90 1.42
C ASN A 19 1.86 6.87 2.93
N LEU A 20 2.51 5.84 3.47
CA LEU A 20 2.79 5.74 4.91
C LEU A 20 3.75 6.82 5.42
N TYR A 21 4.68 7.29 4.58
CA TYR A 21 5.65 8.32 4.94
C TYR A 21 5.07 9.74 4.90
N SER A 22 4.21 10.07 3.92
CA SER A 22 3.63 11.41 3.76
C SER A 22 2.36 11.58 4.62
N PRO A 23 2.35 12.49 5.61
CA PRO A 23 1.17 12.71 6.44
C PRO A 23 -0.04 13.23 5.67
N ALA A 24 0.14 14.04 4.62
CA ALA A 24 -0.98 14.58 3.87
C ALA A 24 -1.53 13.63 2.79
N ARG A 25 -0.81 12.55 2.44
CA ARG A 25 -1.35 11.43 1.65
C ARG A 25 -1.89 10.27 2.48
N GLY A 26 -1.16 9.85 3.49
CA GLY A 26 -1.48 8.67 4.29
C GLY A 26 -2.22 8.96 5.58
N GLU A 27 -2.37 10.23 5.95
CA GLU A 27 -3.04 10.66 7.18
C GLU A 27 -2.48 9.99 8.44
N GLY A 28 -1.19 9.60 8.41
CA GLY A 28 -0.54 8.87 9.51
C GLY A 28 -1.08 7.46 9.76
N ARG A 29 -1.74 6.85 8.77
CA ARG A 29 -2.34 5.51 8.90
C ARG A 29 -1.32 4.42 9.24
N SER A 30 -1.77 3.40 9.96
CA SER A 30 -1.01 2.17 10.18
C SER A 30 -1.10 1.23 8.98
N PHE A 31 0.01 0.61 8.58
CA PHE A 31 -0.03 -0.49 7.62
C PHE A 31 -0.76 -1.73 8.17
N PHE A 32 -0.72 -1.94 9.49
CA PHE A 32 -1.21 -3.16 10.12
C PHE A 32 -2.72 -3.15 10.41
N GLU A 33 -3.36 -2.00 10.25
CA GLU A 33 -4.78 -1.79 10.50
C GLU A 33 -5.50 -1.48 9.18
N HIS A 34 -6.77 -1.89 9.09
CA HIS A 34 -7.60 -1.57 7.93
C HIS A 34 -7.81 -0.06 7.92
N SER A 35 -7.57 0.58 6.78
CA SER A 35 -7.79 2.02 6.62
C SER A 35 -8.70 2.33 5.43
N SER A 36 -9.48 3.39 5.56
CA SER A 36 -10.21 4.02 4.45
C SER A 36 -9.29 4.85 3.53
N VAL A 37 -8.03 5.03 3.90
CA VAL A 37 -7.02 5.81 3.17
C VAL A 37 -5.97 4.87 2.57
N GLY A 38 -5.48 5.22 1.38
CA GLY A 38 -4.51 4.41 0.63
C GLY A 38 -5.09 3.10 0.06
N HIS A 39 -4.28 2.35 -0.68
CA HIS A 39 -4.72 1.14 -1.39
C HIS A 39 -4.34 -0.18 -0.71
N ILE A 40 -3.19 -0.21 -0.02
CA ILE A 40 -2.66 -1.44 0.57
C ILE A 40 -2.43 -1.23 2.07
N ASP A 41 -3.16 -1.99 2.88
CA ASP A 41 -2.86 -2.33 4.27
C ASP A 41 -2.83 -3.86 4.42
N LEU A 42 -2.32 -4.35 5.54
CA LEU A 42 -2.17 -5.78 5.81
C LEU A 42 -3.52 -6.54 5.76
N PRO A 43 -4.64 -6.02 6.34
CA PRO A 43 -5.93 -6.68 6.21
C PRO A 43 -6.39 -6.83 4.76
N ARG A 44 -6.36 -5.75 3.96
CA ARG A 44 -6.76 -5.81 2.54
C ARG A 44 -5.80 -6.63 1.69
N ALA A 45 -4.49 -6.60 1.96
CA ALA A 45 -3.51 -7.44 1.28
C ALA A 45 -3.81 -8.93 1.46
N ARG A 46 -4.21 -9.34 2.67
CA ARG A 46 -4.61 -10.73 2.96
C ARG A 46 -5.95 -11.09 2.31
N GLU A 47 -6.94 -10.20 2.38
CA GLU A 47 -8.26 -10.41 1.78
C GLU A 47 -8.18 -10.52 0.25
N GLY A 48 -7.36 -9.67 -0.39
CA GLY A 48 -7.17 -9.62 -1.83
C GLY A 48 -6.15 -10.61 -2.39
N GLY A 49 -5.49 -11.40 -1.55
CA GLY A 49 -4.51 -12.41 -2.00
C GLY A 49 -3.17 -11.84 -2.50
N LEU A 50 -2.75 -10.67 -2.01
CA LEU A 50 -1.42 -10.12 -2.27
C LEU A 50 -0.37 -10.97 -1.52
N GLY A 51 0.32 -11.84 -2.26
CA GLY A 51 1.38 -12.70 -1.73
C GLY A 51 2.71 -11.97 -1.52
N GLY A 52 2.91 -10.84 -2.21
CA GLY A 52 4.08 -9.98 -2.07
C GLY A 52 4.16 -8.93 -3.17
N GLY A 53 5.22 -8.14 -3.18
CA GLY A 53 5.48 -7.20 -4.26
C GLY A 53 6.68 -6.29 -3.98
N PHE A 54 7.03 -5.48 -4.97
CA PHE A 54 8.06 -4.45 -4.82
C PHE A 54 7.44 -3.15 -4.28
N PHE A 55 7.94 -2.72 -3.12
CA PHE A 55 7.53 -1.49 -2.45
C PHE A 55 8.49 -0.37 -2.81
N ALA A 56 8.01 0.61 -3.59
CA ALA A 56 8.86 1.66 -4.10
C ALA A 56 9.35 2.60 -2.99
N VAL A 57 10.67 2.79 -2.92
CA VAL A 57 11.28 3.90 -2.18
C VAL A 57 11.38 5.07 -3.17
N PHE A 58 10.28 5.78 -3.32
CA PHE A 58 10.19 6.91 -4.23
C PHE A 58 10.81 8.17 -3.59
N VAL A 59 11.68 8.84 -4.34
CA VAL A 59 12.21 10.16 -3.97
C VAL A 59 11.41 11.22 -4.73
N PRO A 60 10.48 11.92 -4.06
CA PRO A 60 9.71 12.99 -4.69
C PRO A 60 10.60 14.19 -5.04
N ASN A 61 10.19 14.93 -6.07
CA ASN A 61 10.86 16.16 -6.48
C ASN A 61 10.88 17.19 -5.34
N GLU A 62 11.88 18.07 -5.34
CA GLU A 62 11.99 19.16 -4.37
C GLU A 62 10.73 20.04 -4.36
N GLY A 63 10.28 20.43 -3.16
CA GLY A 63 9.05 21.22 -2.95
C GLY A 63 7.77 20.41 -2.90
N LEU A 64 7.71 19.26 -3.57
CA LEU A 64 6.48 18.47 -3.71
C LEU A 64 6.04 17.79 -2.40
N ILE A 65 6.95 17.56 -1.44
CA ILE A 65 6.63 16.94 -0.13
C ILE A 65 5.96 17.94 0.83
N ARG A 66 6.19 19.25 0.64
CA ARG A 66 5.62 20.27 1.55
C ARG A 66 4.15 20.57 1.23
N ASP A 67 3.74 20.28 0.00
CA ASP A 67 2.41 20.55 -0.53
C ASP A 67 1.58 19.27 -0.80
N MET A 68 2.11 18.08 -0.44
CA MET A 68 1.48 16.76 -0.59
C MET A 68 1.22 16.05 0.71
#